data_AF-A0A1F2RL38-F1
#
_entry.id   AF-A0A1F2RL38-F1
#
_cell.length_a   1.000
_cell.length_b   1.000
_cell.length_c   1.000
_cell.angle_alpha   90.00
_cell.angle_beta   90.00
_cell.angle_gamma   90.00
#
_symmetry.space_group_name_H-M   'P 1'
#
loop_
_entity.id
_entity.type
_entity.pdbx_description
1 polymer ?
#
loop_
_entity_poly.entity_id
_entity_poly.type
_entity_poly.pdbx_seq_one_letter_code
_entity_poly.pdbx_strand_id
1 'polypeptide(L)'
;MRRVIIFLATLAVALYFSFVPAMAQRGRGAGGNSGGGGPMMGTPSGMGSQRGPMPGGMGQGNHPDMGGPQTGHPDKGSQGRMGGEQRKGQTPQTQTGKKPTTGDLLAQNEKLSAKLQGLLPAGTNVQEAAGGFKNLGEFVASTHVSHNLGIPFGDLKAKMTGGTSLGDAIHELKPDVDHNAEAKKAKEQAKKDLKESSS
;
A
#
# COMPACT_ATOMS: atom_id res chain seq x y z
N MET A 1 26.90 29.96 11.51
CA MET A 1 25.84 30.66 12.25
C MET A 1 24.75 31.08 11.28
N ARG A 2 23.51 30.66 11.56
CA ARG A 2 22.23 31.39 11.34
C ARG A 2 21.81 31.76 9.90
N ARG A 3 20.87 30.94 9.37
CA ARG A 3 19.53 31.32 8.87
C ARG A 3 19.38 32.59 8.01
N VAL A 4 19.14 32.38 6.71
CA VAL A 4 18.28 33.19 5.82
C VAL A 4 17.79 32.21 4.73
N ILE A 5 16.73 31.41 4.83
CA ILE A 5 15.30 31.65 5.11
C ILE A 5 14.70 32.79 4.27
N ILE A 6 14.15 32.36 3.13
CA ILE A 6 12.85 32.77 2.55
C ILE A 6 12.80 34.12 1.82
N PHE A 7 11.99 34.10 0.77
CA PHE A 7 11.51 35.20 -0.09
C PHE A 7 12.30 35.42 -1.37
N LEU A 8 11.99 34.61 -2.38
CA LEU A 8 11.60 35.16 -3.68
C LEU A 8 10.64 34.18 -4.37
N ALA A 9 9.51 33.98 -3.70
CA ALA A 9 8.25 33.67 -4.36
C ALA A 9 7.94 34.82 -5.32
N THR A 10 8.31 34.67 -6.59
CA THR A 10 7.75 35.45 -7.69
C THR A 10 6.85 34.53 -8.50
N LEU A 11 5.73 34.19 -7.86
CA LEU A 11 4.60 33.56 -8.48
C LEU A 11 3.93 34.64 -9.33
N ALA A 12 4.16 34.58 -10.65
CA ALA A 12 3.51 35.45 -11.60
C ALA A 12 2.00 35.10 -11.65
N VAL A 13 1.21 35.89 -10.93
CA VAL A 13 -0.24 35.95 -11.11
C VAL A 13 -0.50 36.78 -12.37
N ALA A 14 -0.94 36.13 -13.43
CA ALA A 14 -1.59 36.79 -14.57
C ALA A 14 -2.57 35.83 -15.26
N LEU A 15 -3.82 35.90 -14.79
CA LEU A 15 -5.06 35.94 -15.56
C LEU A 15 -5.28 34.93 -16.70
N TYR A 16 -6.21 33.99 -16.48
CA TYR A 16 -7.39 33.94 -17.36
C TYR A 16 -8.64 33.44 -16.61
N PHE A 17 -9.49 34.40 -16.26
CA PHE A 17 -10.92 34.22 -16.04
C PHE A 17 -11.52 33.61 -17.30
N SER A 18 -12.25 32.49 -17.20
CA SER A 18 -13.36 32.17 -18.11
C SER A 18 -14.23 31.01 -17.58
N PHE A 19 -15.46 31.37 -17.23
CA PHE A 19 -16.69 30.59 -17.33
C PHE A 19 -16.96 29.42 -16.35
N VAL A 20 -17.70 29.77 -15.29
CA VAL A 20 -18.71 28.90 -14.66
C VAL A 20 -19.98 28.94 -15.53
N PRO A 21 -20.55 27.80 -15.95
CA PRO A 21 -21.97 27.73 -16.25
C PRO A 21 -22.71 27.25 -14.99
N ALA A 22 -23.42 28.18 -14.38
CA ALA A 22 -24.52 27.89 -13.49
C ALA A 22 -25.65 27.23 -14.30
N MET A 23 -25.99 26.00 -13.98
CA MET A 23 -27.25 25.36 -14.38
C MET A 23 -28.09 25.15 -13.12
N ALA A 24 -28.84 26.19 -12.76
CA ALA A 24 -30.04 26.06 -11.96
C ALA A 24 -31.24 26.14 -12.91
N GLN A 25 -32.06 25.08 -13.01
CA GLN A 25 -33.51 25.17 -12.92
C GLN A 25 -34.21 23.83 -13.15
N ARG A 26 -35.22 23.61 -12.30
CA ARG A 26 -36.45 22.82 -12.52
C ARG A 26 -36.26 21.29 -12.49
N GLY A 27 -36.93 20.53 -11.64
CA GLY A 27 -38.06 20.77 -10.76
C GLY A 27 -38.85 19.46 -10.59
N ARG A 28 -39.72 19.40 -9.56
CA ARG A 28 -40.67 18.32 -9.23
C ARG A 28 -40.02 17.00 -8.76
N GLY A 29 -40.50 16.30 -7.75
CA GLY A 29 -41.69 16.37 -6.90
C GLY A 29 -41.57 15.18 -5.93
N ALA A 30 -41.96 15.33 -4.67
CA ALA A 30 -43.26 14.89 -4.15
C ALA A 30 -43.28 13.44 -3.63
N GLY A 31 -43.73 13.29 -2.37
CA GLY A 31 -44.20 12.04 -1.73
C GLY A 31 -43.10 11.24 -1.02
N GLY A 32 -43.12 10.94 0.28
CA GLY A 32 -44.22 10.87 1.25
C GLY A 32 -44.88 9.50 1.25
N ASN A 33 -44.44 8.57 2.12
CA ASN A 33 -45.22 7.46 2.74
C ASN A 33 -44.25 6.70 3.71
N SER A 34 -44.35 6.69 5.05
CA SER A 34 -45.36 6.16 6.00
C SER A 34 -45.69 4.66 5.89
N GLY A 35 -45.45 3.93 6.98
CA GLY A 35 -46.04 2.61 7.30
C GLY A 35 -45.45 1.45 6.49
N GLY A 36 -45.23 0.25 7.01
CA GLY A 36 -45.76 -0.42 8.20
C GLY A 36 -45.93 -1.90 7.84
N GLY A 37 -45.71 -2.80 8.81
CA GLY A 37 -46.23 -4.18 8.79
C GLY A 37 -45.49 -5.24 7.95
N GLY A 38 -45.16 -6.37 8.60
CA GLY A 38 -45.15 -7.68 7.91
C GLY A 38 -46.59 -8.13 7.60
N PRO A 39 -46.92 -9.44 7.48
CA PRO A 39 -46.10 -10.66 7.36
C PRO A 39 -46.58 -11.60 6.21
N MET A 40 -45.99 -12.81 6.09
CA MET A 40 -46.50 -14.04 5.39
C MET A 40 -46.56 -13.98 3.83
N MET A 41 -46.62 -15.05 3.01
CA MET A 41 -46.80 -16.50 3.12
C MET A 41 -46.52 -17.15 1.74
N GLY A 42 -46.12 -18.45 1.72
CA GLY A 42 -46.49 -19.45 0.68
C GLY A 42 -45.61 -19.57 -0.59
N THR A 43 -44.74 -20.58 -0.77
CA THR A 43 -44.96 -22.00 -1.23
C THR A 43 -45.20 -22.15 -2.76
N PRO A 44 -45.04 -23.34 -3.40
CA PRO A 44 -44.19 -24.54 -3.13
C PRO A 44 -43.52 -25.14 -4.41
N SER A 45 -42.61 -26.11 -4.25
CA SER A 45 -42.29 -27.27 -5.14
C SER A 45 -41.07 -27.99 -4.53
N GLY A 46 -40.96 -29.29 -4.28
CA GLY A 46 -41.75 -30.48 -4.59
C GLY A 46 -40.76 -31.64 -4.84
N MET A 47 -40.91 -32.78 -4.12
CA MET A 47 -40.24 -34.09 -4.29
C MET A 47 -38.74 -34.19 -3.91
N GLY A 48 -38.21 -35.11 -3.08
CA GLY A 48 -38.72 -36.31 -2.40
C GLY A 48 -37.62 -37.39 -2.38
N SER A 49 -37.26 -37.96 -1.21
CA SER A 49 -36.84 -39.36 -0.99
C SER A 49 -36.21 -39.57 0.40
N GLN A 50 -36.65 -40.63 1.07
CA GLN A 50 -36.44 -40.98 2.47
C GLN A 50 -35.05 -41.59 2.77
N ARG A 51 -34.49 -41.34 3.97
CA ARG A 51 -33.85 -42.34 4.86
C ARG A 51 -33.35 -41.75 6.18
N GLY A 52 -33.98 -42.19 7.29
CA GLY A 52 -33.31 -42.50 8.57
C GLY A 52 -33.16 -41.39 9.63
N PRO A 53 -33.58 -41.63 10.90
CA PRO A 53 -33.37 -40.73 12.03
C PRO A 53 -32.04 -41.02 12.76
N MET A 54 -31.28 -39.98 13.13
CA MET A 54 -30.23 -40.08 14.15
C MET A 54 -30.54 -39.14 15.33
N PRO A 55 -30.65 -39.66 16.56
CA PRO A 55 -30.80 -38.86 17.77
C PRO A 55 -29.46 -38.69 18.52
N GLY A 56 -29.29 -37.54 19.18
CA GLY A 56 -28.49 -37.43 20.40
C GLY A 56 -27.22 -36.56 20.33
N GLY A 57 -27.15 -35.55 21.22
CA GLY A 57 -25.87 -34.94 21.64
C GLY A 57 -25.89 -33.43 21.95
N MET A 58 -26.55 -33.01 23.03
CA MET A 58 -26.33 -31.73 23.76
C MET A 58 -24.88 -31.73 24.33
N GLY A 59 -24.13 -30.64 24.47
CA GLY A 59 -24.41 -29.40 25.22
C GLY A 59 -23.60 -29.37 26.53
N GLN A 60 -23.20 -28.17 27.00
CA GLN A 60 -22.43 -27.81 28.23
C GLN A 60 -20.91 -28.05 28.17
N GLY A 61 -20.03 -27.17 28.64
CA GLY A 61 -20.18 -25.99 29.50
C GLY A 61 -19.32 -26.14 30.77
N ASN A 62 -18.46 -25.15 31.03
CA ASN A 62 -17.60 -24.91 32.21
C ASN A 62 -16.40 -25.83 32.43
N HIS A 63 -15.27 -25.22 32.85
CA HIS A 63 -14.45 -25.54 34.04
C HIS A 63 -13.33 -24.47 34.17
N PRO A 64 -13.26 -23.71 35.28
CA PRO A 64 -12.05 -23.04 35.74
C PRO A 64 -11.41 -23.84 36.89
N ASP A 65 -10.09 -24.06 36.92
CA ASP A 65 -9.32 -24.10 38.18
C ASP A 65 -7.78 -24.15 37.96
N MET A 66 -7.08 -23.68 39.00
CA MET A 66 -5.64 -23.42 39.13
C MET A 66 -4.72 -24.67 39.20
N GLY A 67 -3.42 -24.45 38.96
CA GLY A 67 -2.35 -25.26 39.58
C GLY A 67 -1.06 -25.42 38.76
N GLY A 68 0.03 -24.73 39.15
CA GLY A 68 1.40 -25.21 38.91
C GLY A 68 1.74 -26.40 39.87
N PRO A 69 2.93 -27.05 39.79
CA PRO A 69 4.24 -26.43 39.58
C PRO A 69 5.21 -27.20 38.64
N GLN A 70 6.39 -26.58 38.49
CA GLN A 70 7.65 -27.01 37.86
C GLN A 70 7.97 -28.51 37.89
N THR A 71 8.46 -29.04 36.77
CA THR A 71 9.50 -30.08 36.73
C THR A 71 10.37 -29.88 35.48
N GLY A 72 11.61 -29.43 35.68
CA GLY A 72 12.64 -29.42 34.65
C GLY A 72 13.19 -30.83 34.43
N HIS A 73 13.57 -31.15 33.19
CA HIS A 73 14.44 -32.27 32.84
C HIS A 73 15.45 -31.84 31.77
N PRO A 74 16.75 -32.21 31.90
CA PRO A 74 17.85 -31.71 31.07
C PRO A 74 18.24 -32.65 29.91
N ASP A 75 19.01 -32.07 28.99
CA ASP A 75 20.17 -32.60 28.24
C ASP A 75 20.10 -34.02 27.62
N LYS A 76 20.17 -34.07 26.28
CA LYS A 76 20.76 -35.19 25.54
C LYS A 76 21.31 -34.70 24.20
N GLY A 77 22.64 -34.71 24.07
CA GLY A 77 23.36 -34.11 22.96
C GLY A 77 23.73 -35.03 21.79
N SER A 78 24.78 -34.56 21.10
CA SER A 78 25.70 -35.23 20.17
C SER A 78 25.18 -35.72 18.80
N GLN A 79 25.67 -35.11 17.71
CA GLN A 79 26.71 -35.69 16.82
C GLN A 79 26.93 -34.80 15.57
N GLY A 80 28.20 -34.54 15.24
CA GLY A 80 28.61 -33.61 14.19
C GLY A 80 28.67 -34.19 12.77
N ARG A 81 29.06 -33.34 11.81
CA ARG A 81 29.80 -33.76 10.61
C ARG A 81 30.54 -32.59 9.96
N MET A 82 31.82 -32.86 9.67
CA MET A 82 32.76 -32.02 8.93
C MET A 82 32.43 -31.94 7.43
N GLY A 83 32.96 -30.91 6.78
CA GLY A 83 33.66 -31.09 5.51
C GLY A 83 32.89 -30.68 4.24
N GLY A 84 33.34 -29.59 3.62
CA GLY A 84 32.91 -29.19 2.29
C GLY A 84 33.75 -28.03 1.78
N GLU A 85 35.02 -28.29 1.47
CA GLU A 85 35.87 -27.35 0.72
C GLU A 85 35.96 -27.79 -0.75
N GLN A 86 36.09 -26.79 -1.64
CA GLN A 86 36.45 -26.83 -3.07
C GLN A 86 35.28 -27.15 -4.05
N ARG A 87 35.03 -26.46 -5.18
CA ARG A 87 35.90 -25.76 -6.15
C ARG A 87 35.15 -24.71 -7.01
N LYS A 88 35.82 -23.56 -7.21
CA LYS A 88 36.15 -22.87 -8.49
C LYS A 88 35.04 -22.57 -9.52
N GLY A 89 34.57 -21.31 -9.51
CA GLY A 89 34.00 -20.60 -10.66
C GLY A 89 34.33 -19.11 -10.54
N GLN A 90 35.08 -18.57 -11.51
CA GLN A 90 35.58 -17.20 -11.53
C GLN A 90 34.46 -16.21 -11.88
N THR A 91 34.25 -15.19 -11.05
CA THR A 91 33.57 -13.94 -11.44
C THR A 91 34.23 -12.76 -10.70
N PRO A 92 34.48 -11.61 -11.36
CA PRO A 92 35.26 -10.52 -10.78
C PRO A 92 34.56 -9.90 -9.57
N GLN A 93 35.33 -9.67 -8.51
CA GLN A 93 34.90 -9.12 -7.23
C GLN A 93 34.33 -7.69 -7.36
N THR A 94 33.25 -7.39 -6.64
CA THR A 94 33.29 -6.38 -5.56
C THR A 94 32.07 -6.45 -4.63
N GLN A 95 32.37 -6.71 -3.34
CA GLN A 95 31.74 -6.13 -2.14
C GLN A 95 30.43 -6.72 -1.58
N THR A 96 30.59 -7.49 -0.49
CA THR A 96 29.73 -7.62 0.72
C THR A 96 28.23 -7.87 0.54
N GLY A 97 27.67 -8.88 1.20
CA GLY A 97 26.24 -9.21 1.24
C GLY A 97 25.32 -8.11 1.79
N LYS A 98 25.22 -6.97 1.10
CA LYS A 98 24.23 -5.91 1.28
C LYS A 98 23.08 -6.21 0.35
N LYS A 99 21.85 -6.17 0.88
CA LYS A 99 20.65 -6.26 0.03
C LYS A 99 20.70 -5.12 -0.99
N PRO A 100 20.34 -5.38 -2.26
CA PRO A 100 20.30 -4.33 -3.28
C PRO A 100 19.40 -3.20 -2.81
N THR A 101 19.87 -1.96 -2.96
CA THR A 101 19.08 -0.78 -2.60
C THR A 101 17.95 -0.60 -3.61
N THR A 102 16.96 0.23 -3.27
CA THR A 102 15.89 0.58 -4.21
C THR A 102 16.45 1.21 -5.50
N GLY A 103 17.53 1.99 -5.41
CA GLY A 103 18.23 2.54 -6.58
C GLY A 103 18.90 1.47 -7.44
N ASP A 104 19.53 0.46 -6.82
CA ASP A 104 20.15 -0.66 -7.55
C ASP A 104 19.10 -1.53 -8.27
N LEU A 105 17.96 -1.77 -7.61
CA LEU A 105 16.84 -2.50 -8.21
C LEU A 105 16.24 -1.73 -9.38
N LEU A 106 16.18 -0.40 -9.26
CA LEU A 106 15.69 0.45 -10.32
C LEU A 106 16.66 0.47 -11.52
N ALA A 107 17.97 0.55 -11.27
CA ALA A 107 19.00 0.50 -12.32
C ALA A 107 18.95 -0.82 -13.12
N GLN A 108 18.51 -1.91 -12.51
CA GLN A 108 18.28 -3.19 -13.20
C GLN A 108 16.98 -3.20 -14.05
N ASN A 109 16.12 -2.20 -13.91
CA ASN A 109 14.84 -2.08 -14.60
C ASN A 109 14.78 -0.78 -15.42
N GLU A 110 15.40 -0.79 -16.61
CA GLU A 110 15.42 0.38 -17.50
C GLU A 110 14.01 0.82 -17.94
N LYS A 111 13.12 -0.14 -18.24
CA LYS A 111 11.71 0.13 -18.59
C LYS A 111 11.00 0.91 -17.49
N LEU A 112 11.19 0.50 -16.24
CA LEU A 112 10.60 1.16 -15.08
C LEU A 112 11.20 2.55 -14.89
N SER A 113 12.53 2.66 -14.98
CA SER A 113 13.25 3.93 -14.85
C SER A 113 12.76 4.97 -15.86
N ALA A 114 12.59 4.59 -17.12
CA ALA A 114 12.06 5.48 -18.16
C ALA A 114 10.62 5.93 -17.86
N LYS A 115 9.77 5.03 -17.37
CA LYS A 115 8.39 5.36 -16.98
C LYS A 115 8.35 6.36 -15.82
N LEU A 116 9.17 6.13 -14.80
CA LEU A 116 9.27 7.01 -13.63
C LEU A 116 9.89 8.37 -13.97
N GLN A 117 10.84 8.42 -14.89
CA GLN A 117 11.41 9.68 -15.36
C GLN A 117 10.35 10.60 -15.98
N GLY A 118 9.35 10.04 -16.65
CA GLY A 118 8.22 10.81 -17.21
C GLY A 118 7.20 11.30 -16.17
N LEU A 119 7.22 10.74 -14.96
CA LEU A 119 6.32 11.13 -13.87
C LEU A 119 6.99 12.10 -12.88
N LEU A 120 8.32 12.03 -12.77
CA LEU A 120 9.12 12.93 -11.96
C LEU A 120 9.35 14.27 -12.68
N PRO A 121 9.64 15.36 -11.92
CA PRO A 121 10.05 16.62 -12.52
C PRO A 121 11.28 16.46 -13.44
N ALA A 122 11.30 17.18 -14.56
CA ALA A 122 12.41 17.14 -15.51
C ALA A 122 13.75 17.44 -14.82
N GLY A 123 14.80 16.70 -15.18
CA GLY A 123 16.13 16.81 -14.57
C GLY A 123 16.31 16.07 -13.24
N THR A 124 15.26 15.43 -12.70
CA THR A 124 15.39 14.56 -11.53
C THR A 124 16.11 13.27 -11.91
N ASN A 125 17.17 12.92 -11.17
CA ASN A 125 17.81 11.62 -11.28
C ASN A 125 16.96 10.56 -10.55
N VAL A 126 16.45 9.57 -11.30
CA VAL A 126 15.52 8.57 -10.76
C VAL A 126 16.17 7.67 -9.70
N GLN A 127 17.46 7.33 -9.85
CA GLN A 127 18.17 6.51 -8.87
C GLN A 127 18.38 7.25 -7.54
N GLU A 128 18.76 8.52 -7.59
CA GLU A 128 18.88 9.35 -6.39
C GLU A 128 17.52 9.62 -5.75
N ALA A 129 16.49 9.81 -6.56
CA ALA A 129 15.11 9.95 -6.12
C ALA A 129 14.63 8.70 -5.38
N ALA A 130 15.00 7.50 -5.83
CA ALA A 130 14.68 6.22 -5.20
C ALA A 130 15.38 5.99 -3.84
N GLY A 131 16.42 6.76 -3.52
CA GLY A 131 17.14 6.66 -2.27
C GLY A 131 16.26 6.93 -1.05
N GLY A 132 16.41 6.13 0.01
CA GLY A 132 15.69 6.28 1.29
C GLY A 132 14.33 5.60 1.36
N PHE A 133 13.75 5.18 0.24
CA PHE A 133 12.52 4.38 0.25
C PHE A 133 12.78 2.96 0.74
N LYS A 134 11.85 2.39 1.51
CA LYS A 134 12.02 1.05 2.11
C LYS A 134 12.02 -0.05 1.04
N ASN A 135 11.34 0.20 -0.07
CA ASN A 135 11.26 -0.70 -1.22
C ASN A 135 10.85 0.05 -2.49
N LEU A 136 11.00 -0.62 -3.64
CA LEU A 136 10.68 -0.08 -4.95
C LEU A 136 9.19 0.23 -5.12
N GLY A 137 8.31 -0.58 -4.54
CA GLY A 137 6.87 -0.34 -4.59
C GLY A 137 6.46 0.97 -3.92
N GLU A 138 7.08 1.33 -2.79
CA GLU A 138 6.86 2.62 -2.15
C GLU A 138 7.34 3.77 -3.02
N PHE A 139 8.57 3.71 -3.57
CA PHE A 139 9.10 4.76 -4.45
C PHE A 139 8.21 5.00 -5.68
N VAL A 140 7.80 3.93 -6.37
CA VAL A 140 6.93 4.00 -7.55
C VAL A 140 5.57 4.57 -7.15
N ALA A 141 4.97 4.12 -6.05
CA ALA A 141 3.69 4.63 -5.57
C ALA A 141 3.78 6.12 -5.22
N SER A 142 4.83 6.55 -4.51
CA SER A 142 5.04 7.97 -4.18
C SER A 142 5.19 8.84 -5.43
N THR A 143 5.86 8.32 -6.46
CA THR A 143 5.99 9.00 -7.75
C THR A 143 4.62 9.21 -8.39
N HIS A 144 3.76 8.18 -8.40
CA HIS A 144 2.37 8.29 -8.87
C HIS A 144 1.55 9.27 -8.05
N VAL A 145 1.66 9.27 -6.71
CA VAL A 145 0.95 10.23 -5.85
C VAL A 145 1.35 11.66 -6.17
N SER A 146 2.66 11.92 -6.29
CA SER A 146 3.19 13.25 -6.63
C SER A 146 2.62 13.73 -7.96
N HIS A 147 2.60 12.87 -8.97
CA HIS A 147 2.06 13.17 -10.29
C HIS A 147 0.53 13.36 -10.28
N ASN A 148 -0.22 12.43 -9.68
CA ASN A 148 -1.68 12.44 -9.68
C ASN A 148 -2.27 13.64 -8.92
N LEU A 149 -1.64 14.02 -7.81
CA LEU A 149 -2.17 15.02 -6.89
C LEU A 149 -1.49 16.39 -7.02
N GLY A 150 -0.44 16.48 -7.85
CA GLY A 150 0.38 17.67 -7.98
C GLY A 150 1.14 18.03 -6.71
N ILE A 151 1.43 17.04 -5.86
CA ILE A 151 2.18 17.24 -4.61
C ILE A 151 3.69 17.24 -4.95
N PRO A 152 4.50 18.16 -4.40
CA PRO A 152 5.94 18.13 -4.61
C PRO A 152 6.56 16.80 -4.18
N PHE A 153 7.23 16.11 -5.10
CA PHE A 153 7.84 14.80 -4.84
C PHE A 153 8.83 14.83 -3.66
N GLY A 154 9.61 15.92 -3.54
CA GLY A 154 10.58 16.11 -2.47
C GLY A 154 9.95 16.11 -1.07
N ASP A 155 8.81 16.79 -0.91
CA ASP A 155 8.09 16.85 0.38
C ASP A 155 7.48 15.50 0.75
N LEU A 156 6.88 14.82 -0.24
CA LEU A 156 6.33 13.49 -0.05
C LEU A 156 7.42 12.47 0.32
N LYS A 157 8.57 12.53 -0.36
CA LYS A 157 9.74 11.70 -0.05
C LYS A 157 10.26 12.00 1.36
N ALA A 158 10.39 13.26 1.75
CA ALA A 158 10.89 13.63 3.09
C ALA A 158 10.01 13.04 4.20
N LYS A 159 8.68 13.08 4.05
CA LYS A 159 7.73 12.48 4.99
C LYS A 159 7.88 10.95 5.06
N MET A 160 7.89 10.28 3.92
CA MET A 160 7.93 8.81 3.87
C MET A 160 9.27 8.23 4.35
N THR A 161 10.37 8.87 4.00
CA THR A 161 11.70 8.50 4.48
C THR A 161 11.90 8.85 5.96
N GLY A 162 11.13 9.81 6.48
CA GLY A 162 11.02 10.12 7.90
C GLY A 162 10.18 9.14 8.73
N GLY A 163 9.58 8.12 8.11
CA GLY A 163 8.83 7.05 8.79
C GLY A 163 7.31 7.10 8.62
N THR A 164 6.77 8.17 8.03
CA THR A 164 5.34 8.34 7.78
C THR A 164 4.84 7.37 6.69
N SER A 165 3.60 6.88 6.81
CA SER A 165 3.01 6.05 5.76
C SER A 165 2.64 6.89 4.53
N LEU A 166 2.44 6.25 3.37
CA LEU A 166 2.02 6.96 2.16
C LEU A 166 0.69 7.71 2.35
N GLY A 167 -0.29 7.09 3.03
CA GLY A 167 -1.60 7.71 3.27
C GLY A 167 -1.50 8.91 4.22
N ASP A 168 -0.77 8.76 5.32
CA ASP A 168 -0.56 9.85 6.27
C ASP A 168 0.20 11.02 5.63
N ALA A 169 1.23 10.73 4.81
CA ALA A 169 1.98 11.76 4.11
C ALA A 169 1.12 12.51 3.09
N ILE A 170 0.20 11.83 2.40
CA ILE A 170 -0.78 12.48 1.53
C ILE A 170 -1.71 13.37 2.35
N HIS A 171 -2.25 12.86 3.46
CA HIS A 171 -3.17 13.62 4.31
C HIS A 171 -2.53 14.90 4.87
N GLU A 172 -1.25 14.84 5.25
CA GLU A 172 -0.51 15.99 5.74
C GLU A 172 -0.20 17.04 4.65
N LEU A 173 0.08 16.61 3.42
CA LEU A 173 0.45 17.51 2.31
C LEU A 173 -0.77 18.01 1.53
N LYS A 174 -1.85 17.23 1.49
CA LYS A 174 -3.07 17.52 0.75
C LYS A 174 -4.29 16.98 1.51
N PRO A 175 -4.75 17.68 2.56
CA PRO A 175 -5.87 17.22 3.40
C PRO A 175 -7.24 17.23 2.69
N ASP A 176 -7.34 17.87 1.53
CA ASP A 176 -8.58 18.02 0.77
C ASP A 176 -8.98 16.77 -0.05
N VAL A 177 -8.09 15.77 -0.14
CA VAL A 177 -8.34 14.53 -0.90
C VAL A 177 -8.55 13.33 0.00
N ASP A 178 -9.20 12.28 -0.53
CA ASP A 178 -9.25 10.97 0.13
C ASP A 178 -7.88 10.29 0.03
N HIS A 179 -7.03 10.57 1.02
CA HIS A 179 -5.67 10.06 1.12
C HIS A 179 -5.58 8.52 1.08
N ASN A 180 -6.59 7.81 1.59
CA ASN A 180 -6.61 6.35 1.56
C ASN A 180 -6.90 5.83 0.16
N ALA A 181 -7.87 6.43 -0.53
CA ALA A 181 -8.18 6.10 -1.91
C ALA A 181 -6.97 6.39 -2.82
N GLU A 182 -6.33 7.55 -2.65
CA GLU A 182 -5.17 7.94 -3.47
C GLU A 182 -3.94 7.08 -3.18
N ALA A 183 -3.66 6.76 -1.91
CA ALA A 183 -2.59 5.83 -1.57
C ALA A 183 -2.85 4.42 -2.14
N LYS A 184 -4.11 3.94 -2.12
CA LYS A 184 -4.49 2.65 -2.70
C LYS A 184 -4.30 2.64 -4.21
N LYS A 185 -4.82 3.65 -4.91
CA LYS A 185 -4.68 3.85 -6.35
C LYS A 185 -3.21 3.88 -6.76
N ALA A 186 -2.38 4.64 -6.07
CA ALA A 186 -0.95 4.71 -6.35
C ALA A 186 -0.21 3.39 -6.13
N LYS A 187 -0.58 2.63 -5.09
CA LYS A 187 -0.04 1.27 -4.86
C LYS A 187 -0.46 0.30 -5.96
N GLU A 188 -1.67 0.41 -6.49
CA GLU A 188 -2.14 -0.40 -7.63
C GLU A 188 -1.39 -0.05 -8.91
N GLN A 189 -1.21 1.25 -9.20
CA GLN A 189 -0.37 1.72 -10.30
C GLN A 189 1.06 1.20 -10.16
N ALA A 190 1.65 1.27 -8.96
CA ALA A 190 2.98 0.76 -8.71
C ALA A 190 3.11 -0.75 -8.97
N LYS A 191 2.13 -1.55 -8.51
CA LYS A 191 2.11 -2.99 -8.79
C LYS A 191 2.04 -3.28 -10.29
N LYS A 192 1.22 -2.53 -11.03
CA LYS A 192 1.08 -2.67 -12.48
C LYS A 192 2.40 -2.36 -13.17
N ASP A 193 3.02 -1.24 -12.82
CA ASP A 193 4.28 -0.79 -13.43
C ASP A 193 5.42 -1.76 -13.17
N LEU A 194 5.52 -2.29 -11.94
CA LEU A 194 6.50 -3.31 -11.59
C LEU A 194 6.29 -4.59 -12.39
N LYS A 195 5.04 -5.04 -12.52
CA LYS A 195 4.70 -6.25 -13.29
C LYS A 195 5.03 -6.08 -14.78
N GLU A 196 4.60 -4.97 -15.38
CA GLU A 196 4.85 -4.65 -16.79
C GLU A 196 6.36 -4.50 -17.09
N SER A 197 7.13 -3.96 -16.15
CA SER A 197 8.57 -3.77 -16.31
C SER A 197 9.38 -5.06 -16.15
N SER A 198 8.85 -6.03 -15.40
CA SER A 198 9.46 -7.36 -15.22
C SER A 198 9.17 -8.37 -16.33
N SER A 199 8.33 -8.00 -17.31
CA SER A 199 7.98 -8.80 -18.49
C SER A 199 8.75 -8.34 -19.74
#